data_AF-A0A3L7N6R4-F1
#
_entry.id   AF-A0A3L7N6R4-F1
#
_cell.length_a   1.000
_cell.length_b   1.000
_cell.length_c   1.000
_cell.angle_alpha   90.00
_cell.angle_beta   90.00
_cell.angle_gamma   90.00
#
_symmetry.space_group_name_H-M   'P 1'
#
loop_
_entity.id
_entity.type
_entity.pdbx_description
1 polymer ?
#
loop_
_entity_poly.entity_id
_entity_poly.type
_entity_poly.pdbx_seq_one_letter_code
_entity_poly.pdbx_strand_id
1 'polypeptide(L)'
;MPDGKAMFVGYAGKTDRPYSGLEKAYVDSGLIPKDKLSLKAIMDEYKKDPAKISAMMAKNESYVFFATYEGGNWPAGSLGFKVTEKETLATDKKVYPAGGVVLVDTQGIDFGGKKQRFLKFMLDQDTGGAIQAPGRADIYMGIGPAAEILAGGQYAEGTMYYFFLKPEVTSQYPLPASSKSGAAPAAKAAAPATDAPAAKSSKKAGVKPPAPAPASPK
;
A
#
# COMPACT_ATOMS: atom_id res chain seq x y z
N MET A 1 -4.61 11.54 17.27
CA MET A 1 -3.62 12.61 17.50
C MET A 1 -3.57 12.92 19.00
N PRO A 2 -2.49 13.53 19.55
CA PRO A 2 -2.40 13.83 20.99
C PRO A 2 -3.56 14.68 21.54
N ASP A 3 -4.24 15.44 20.66
CA ASP A 3 -5.42 16.26 20.96
C ASP A 3 -6.76 15.50 20.83
N GLY A 4 -6.72 14.18 20.66
CA GLY A 4 -7.90 13.33 20.48
C GLY A 4 -8.56 13.42 19.11
N LYS A 5 -8.07 14.26 18.18
CA LYS A 5 -8.60 14.33 16.82
C LYS A 5 -8.13 13.16 15.97
N ALA A 6 -8.96 12.79 14.98
CA ALA A 6 -8.61 11.87 13.92
C ALA A 6 -8.13 12.63 12.69
N MET A 7 -7.03 12.18 12.09
CA MET A 7 -6.59 12.60 10.76
C MET A 7 -6.71 11.39 9.84
N PHE A 8 -7.43 11.56 8.74
CA PHE A 8 -7.52 10.54 7.71
C PHE A 8 -6.42 10.76 6.68
N VAL A 9 -5.68 9.70 6.39
CA VAL A 9 -4.66 9.68 5.36
C VAL A 9 -4.95 8.55 4.39
N GLY A 10 -4.61 8.74 3.13
CA GLY A 10 -4.73 7.71 2.11
C GLY A 10 -3.63 7.83 1.08
N TYR A 11 -3.55 6.82 0.23
CA TYR A 11 -2.53 6.72 -0.81
C TYR A 11 -2.57 7.92 -1.76
N ALA A 12 -1.41 8.53 -1.99
CA ALA A 12 -1.22 9.65 -2.93
C ALA A 12 -0.24 9.32 -4.06
N GLY A 13 0.50 8.22 -3.93
CA GLY A 13 1.49 7.79 -4.91
C GLY A 13 2.51 6.86 -4.30
N LYS A 14 3.37 6.32 -5.15
CA LYS A 14 4.55 5.57 -4.72
C LYS A 14 5.69 5.81 -5.69
N THR A 15 6.91 5.45 -5.27
CA THR A 15 8.04 5.35 -6.19
C THR A 15 7.79 4.26 -7.24
N ASP A 16 8.41 4.39 -8.40
CA ASP A 16 8.39 3.41 -9.49
C ASP A 16 9.22 2.15 -9.21
N ARG A 17 9.91 2.13 -8.06
CA ARG A 17 10.79 1.06 -7.63
C ARG A 17 10.01 -0.20 -7.23
N PRO A 18 10.58 -1.38 -7.48
CA PRO A 18 9.93 -2.63 -7.13
C PRO A 18 9.75 -2.75 -5.61
N TYR A 19 8.61 -3.29 -5.19
CA TYR A 19 8.40 -3.64 -3.80
C TYR A 19 9.19 -4.91 -3.47
N SER A 20 10.09 -4.81 -2.50
CA SER A 20 10.69 -5.98 -1.87
C SER A 20 10.06 -6.19 -0.50
N GLY A 21 9.38 -7.32 -0.31
CA GLY A 21 8.79 -7.65 0.98
C GLY A 21 9.81 -7.61 2.10
N LEU A 22 9.45 -7.00 3.23
CA LEU A 22 10.29 -6.94 4.43
C LEU A 22 10.71 -8.35 4.87
N GLU A 23 9.83 -9.32 4.66
CA GLU A 23 10.05 -10.72 4.99
C GLU A 23 11.36 -11.27 4.44
N LYS A 24 11.66 -10.97 3.18
CA LYS A 24 12.89 -11.41 2.51
C LYS A 24 14.12 -10.82 3.20
N ALA A 25 14.10 -9.52 3.50
CA ALA A 25 15.21 -8.86 4.18
C ALA A 25 15.48 -9.44 5.59
N TYR A 26 14.42 -9.84 6.31
CA TYR A 26 14.54 -10.47 7.64
C TYR A 26 15.09 -11.89 7.59
N VAL A 27 14.60 -12.70 6.64
CA VAL A 27 15.07 -14.07 6.47
C VAL A 27 16.52 -14.07 6.01
N ASP A 28 16.88 -13.23 5.03
CA ASP A 28 18.24 -13.13 4.49
C ASP A 28 19.26 -12.62 5.53
N SER A 29 18.81 -11.89 6.56
CA SER A 29 19.67 -11.42 7.65
C SER A 29 19.78 -12.39 8.84
N GLY A 30 19.01 -13.49 8.84
CA GLY A 30 18.99 -14.47 9.94
C GLY A 30 18.39 -13.95 11.26
N LEU A 31 17.77 -12.76 11.22
CA LEU A 31 17.21 -12.06 12.38
C LEU A 31 15.99 -12.77 12.97
N ILE A 32 15.08 -13.15 12.09
CA ILE A 32 13.85 -13.84 12.44
C ILE A 32 13.73 -15.04 11.49
N PRO A 33 13.69 -16.26 12.03
CA PRO A 33 13.42 -17.45 11.24
C PRO A 33 12.10 -17.32 10.46
N LYS A 34 12.07 -17.81 9.22
CA LYS A 34 10.91 -17.67 8.32
C LYS A 34 9.61 -18.20 8.94
N ASP A 35 9.69 -19.28 9.72
CA ASP A 35 8.59 -19.91 10.44
C ASP A 35 8.04 -19.07 11.60
N LYS A 36 8.81 -18.10 12.10
CA LYS A 36 8.42 -17.20 13.21
C LYS A 36 8.16 -15.77 12.76
N LEU A 37 8.25 -15.52 11.46
CA LEU A 37 8.11 -14.20 10.89
C LEU A 37 6.65 -13.76 10.91
N SER A 38 6.37 -12.74 11.69
CA SER A 38 5.05 -12.13 11.82
C SER A 38 5.22 -10.63 12.09
N LEU A 39 4.18 -9.84 11.83
CA LEU A 39 4.19 -8.41 12.14
C LEU A 39 4.52 -8.18 13.63
N LYS A 40 3.96 -9.02 14.52
CA LYS A 40 4.27 -8.99 15.95
C LYS A 40 5.76 -9.22 16.22
N ALA A 41 6.35 -10.26 15.63
CA ALA A 41 7.77 -10.56 15.80
C ALA A 41 8.67 -9.42 15.30
N ILE A 42 8.32 -8.81 14.16
CA ILE A 42 9.03 -7.64 13.60
C ILE A 42 8.95 -6.45 14.57
N MET A 43 7.76 -6.17 15.10
CA MET A 43 7.54 -5.08 16.07
C MET A 43 8.27 -5.31 17.39
N ASP A 44 8.34 -6.55 17.86
CA ASP A 44 9.07 -6.89 19.09
C ASP A 44 10.59 -6.79 18.89
N GLU A 45 11.09 -7.09 17.69
CA GLU A 45 12.51 -6.86 17.36
C GLU A 45 12.83 -5.37 17.19
N TYR A 46 11.91 -4.58 16.62
CA TYR A 46 12.03 -3.12 16.55
C TYR A 46 12.18 -2.45 17.91
N LYS A 47 11.47 -2.94 18.93
CA LYS A 47 11.59 -2.41 20.30
C LYS A 47 12.96 -2.67 20.92
N LYS A 48 13.66 -3.73 20.50
CA LYS A 48 14.99 -4.08 21.02
C LYS A 48 16.10 -3.28 20.32
N ASP A 49 16.03 -3.20 18.98
CA ASP A 49 17.02 -2.50 18.16
C ASP A 49 16.35 -1.80 16.95
N PRO A 50 15.89 -0.55 17.14
CA PRO A 50 15.26 0.22 16.08
C PRO A 50 16.17 0.48 14.87
N ALA A 51 17.49 0.60 15.09
CA ALA A 51 18.45 0.92 14.04
C ALA A 51 18.60 -0.25 13.06
N LYS A 52 18.65 -1.48 13.58
CA LYS A 52 18.76 -2.68 12.76
C LYS A 52 17.53 -2.90 11.87
N ILE A 53 16.33 -2.69 12.41
CA ILE A 53 15.10 -2.76 11.63
C ILE A 53 15.04 -1.65 10.57
N SER A 54 15.45 -0.43 10.93
CA SER A 54 15.50 0.69 9.98
C SER A 54 16.42 0.41 8.79
N ALA A 55 17.58 -0.21 9.04
CA ALA A 55 18.51 -0.64 7.99
C ALA A 55 17.90 -1.73 7.08
N MET A 56 17.05 -2.61 7.61
CA MET A 56 16.34 -3.61 6.80
C MET A 56 15.21 -2.98 5.98
N MET A 57 14.44 -2.06 6.56
CA MET A 57 13.39 -1.32 5.85
C MET A 57 13.96 -0.51 4.68
N ALA A 58 15.15 0.08 4.86
CA ALA A 58 15.84 0.84 3.83
C ALA A 58 16.25 0.01 2.59
N LYS A 59 16.24 -1.33 2.67
CA LYS A 59 16.46 -2.19 1.49
C LYS A 59 15.27 -2.20 0.54
N ASN A 60 14.08 -1.82 1.01
CA ASN A 60 12.90 -1.68 0.16
C ASN A 60 12.90 -0.32 -0.51
N GLU A 61 13.23 -0.29 -1.80
CA GLU A 61 13.23 0.94 -2.60
C GLU A 61 11.83 1.49 -2.89
N SER A 62 10.78 0.66 -2.72
CA SER A 62 9.39 1.09 -2.84
C SER A 62 8.98 1.94 -1.65
N TYR A 63 8.63 3.19 -1.90
CA TYR A 63 8.14 4.13 -0.89
C TYR A 63 6.74 4.61 -1.24
N VAL A 64 5.83 4.66 -0.26
CA VAL A 64 4.44 5.12 -0.44
C VAL A 64 4.30 6.53 0.13
N PHE A 65 3.73 7.42 -0.66
CA PHE A 65 3.36 8.77 -0.25
C PHE A 65 1.88 8.80 0.09
N PHE A 66 1.56 9.54 1.15
CA PHE A 66 0.19 9.72 1.64
C PHE A 66 -0.21 11.18 1.55
N ALA A 67 -1.49 11.42 1.33
CA ALA A 67 -2.12 12.73 1.44
C ALA A 67 -3.25 12.67 2.47
N THR A 68 -3.57 13.83 3.04
CA THR A 68 -4.72 13.98 3.91
C THR A 68 -6.01 13.80 3.13
N TYR A 69 -6.97 13.10 3.73
CA TYR A 69 -8.32 12.92 3.19
C TYR A 69 -9.29 13.87 3.92
N GLU A 70 -9.96 14.74 3.18
CA GLU A 70 -10.81 15.80 3.76
C GLU A 70 -12.29 15.41 3.98
N GLY A 71 -12.70 14.13 3.87
CA GLY A 71 -14.13 13.82 3.99
C GLY A 71 -14.57 12.35 4.01
N GLY A 72 -15.87 12.14 3.81
CA GLY A 72 -16.60 10.88 4.04
C GLY A 72 -16.32 9.71 3.09
N ASN A 73 -15.52 9.93 2.04
CA ASN A 73 -15.09 8.89 1.11
C ASN A 73 -13.88 8.09 1.59
N TRP A 74 -13.36 8.38 2.79
CA TRP A 74 -12.31 7.58 3.40
C TRP A 74 -12.88 6.29 4.02
N PRO A 75 -12.14 5.16 3.96
CA PRO A 75 -10.95 4.95 3.14
C PRO A 75 -11.35 4.73 1.68
N ALA A 76 -10.52 5.21 0.76
CA ALA A 76 -10.71 5.01 -0.67
C ALA A 76 -9.70 4.01 -1.23
N GLY A 77 -10.15 3.20 -2.17
CA GLY A 77 -9.31 2.27 -2.91
C GLY A 77 -8.57 2.96 -4.04
N SER A 78 -7.78 2.20 -4.79
CA SER A 78 -7.00 2.70 -5.92
C SER A 78 -7.81 3.41 -7.02
N LEU A 79 -9.12 3.16 -7.10
CA LEU A 79 -10.03 3.83 -8.04
C LEU A 79 -10.58 5.18 -7.52
N GLY A 80 -10.22 5.60 -6.30
CA GLY A 80 -10.69 6.83 -5.68
C GLY A 80 -12.09 6.76 -5.06
N PHE A 81 -12.74 5.60 -5.12
CA PHE A 81 -14.02 5.36 -4.46
C PHE A 81 -13.84 4.77 -3.06
N LYS A 82 -14.79 5.08 -2.17
CA LYS A 82 -14.83 4.51 -0.82
C LYS A 82 -14.92 2.99 -0.88
N VAL A 83 -14.11 2.32 -0.09
CA VAL A 83 -14.12 0.85 0.04
C VAL A 83 -15.04 0.42 1.18
N THR A 84 -15.63 -0.76 1.03
CA THR A 84 -16.58 -1.33 1.98
C THR A 84 -16.04 -2.66 2.52
N GLU A 85 -16.11 -2.81 3.84
CA GLU A 85 -15.67 -4.01 4.55
C GLU A 85 -16.32 -5.27 3.96
N LYS A 86 -15.48 -6.27 3.63
CA LYS A 86 -15.88 -7.58 3.07
C LYS A 86 -16.66 -7.50 1.76
N GLU A 87 -16.61 -6.34 1.09
CA GLU A 87 -17.26 -6.06 -0.19
C GLU A 87 -16.30 -5.44 -1.20
N THR A 88 -15.11 -5.00 -0.78
CA THR A 88 -14.04 -4.56 -1.67
C THR A 88 -12.92 -5.61 -1.77
N LEU A 89 -12.51 -5.89 -3.01
CA LEU A 89 -11.39 -6.75 -3.35
C LEU A 89 -10.24 -5.92 -3.94
N ALA A 90 -9.01 -6.30 -3.60
CA ALA A 90 -7.80 -5.81 -4.24
C ALA A 90 -7.16 -6.91 -5.09
N THR A 91 -6.87 -6.61 -6.36
CA THR A 91 -6.28 -7.54 -7.34
C THR A 91 -5.26 -6.84 -8.24
N ASP A 92 -4.49 -7.62 -9.00
CA ASP A 92 -3.65 -7.08 -10.07
C ASP A 92 -4.49 -6.57 -11.24
N LYS A 93 -4.50 -5.25 -11.43
CA LYS A 93 -5.28 -4.56 -12.49
C LYS A 93 -4.75 -4.78 -13.91
N LYS A 94 -3.59 -5.42 -14.08
CA LYS A 94 -3.14 -5.92 -15.39
C LYS A 94 -3.82 -7.21 -15.80
N VAL A 95 -4.37 -7.95 -14.83
CA VAL A 95 -5.01 -9.26 -15.02
C VAL A 95 -6.52 -9.15 -14.89
N TYR A 96 -7.00 -8.41 -13.89
CA TYR A 96 -8.41 -8.32 -13.54
C TYR A 96 -8.99 -6.93 -13.82
N PRO A 97 -10.26 -6.84 -14.24
CA PRO A 97 -10.88 -5.57 -14.60
C PRO A 97 -11.15 -4.69 -13.37
N ALA A 98 -10.64 -3.46 -13.41
CA ALA A 98 -10.97 -2.44 -12.42
C ALA A 98 -12.48 -2.22 -12.30
N GLY A 99 -13.00 -2.25 -11.07
CA GLY A 99 -14.42 -2.03 -10.77
C GLY A 99 -15.34 -3.21 -11.12
N GLY A 100 -14.79 -4.35 -11.55
CA GLY A 100 -15.56 -5.53 -11.89
C GLY A 100 -16.34 -6.09 -10.69
N VAL A 101 -17.54 -6.62 -10.95
CA VAL A 101 -18.29 -7.42 -9.99
C VAL A 101 -17.70 -8.83 -9.97
N VAL A 102 -17.36 -9.30 -8.77
CA VAL A 102 -16.73 -10.60 -8.57
C VAL A 102 -17.44 -11.36 -7.46
N LEU A 103 -17.71 -12.64 -7.67
CA LEU A 103 -18.12 -13.56 -6.61
C LEU A 103 -16.87 -14.28 -6.11
N VAL A 104 -16.58 -14.15 -4.82
CA VAL A 104 -15.43 -14.78 -4.18
C VAL A 104 -15.93 -15.93 -3.32
N ASP A 105 -15.45 -17.14 -3.57
CA ASP A 105 -15.70 -18.35 -2.77
C ASP A 105 -14.37 -18.84 -2.19
N THR A 106 -14.17 -18.67 -0.89
CA THR A 106 -12.95 -19.06 -0.17
C THR A 106 -13.27 -19.45 1.27
N GLN A 107 -12.25 -19.69 2.08
CA GLN A 107 -12.36 -19.79 3.52
C GLN A 107 -11.88 -18.50 4.16
N GLY A 108 -12.69 -17.97 5.08
CA GLY A 108 -12.27 -16.93 6.02
C GLY A 108 -12.12 -17.49 7.41
N ILE A 109 -11.73 -16.62 8.34
CA ILE A 109 -11.70 -16.91 9.78
C ILE A 109 -12.77 -16.10 10.50
N ASP A 110 -13.30 -16.62 11.61
CA ASP A 110 -14.05 -15.83 12.57
C ASP A 110 -13.12 -15.20 13.62
N PHE A 111 -13.69 -14.43 14.55
CA PHE A 111 -12.93 -13.82 15.64
C PHE A 111 -12.30 -14.84 16.61
N GLY A 112 -12.79 -16.08 16.63
CA GLY A 112 -12.21 -17.19 17.37
C GLY A 112 -11.12 -17.94 16.60
N GLY A 113 -10.78 -17.51 15.38
CA GLY A 113 -9.82 -18.17 14.49
C GLY A 113 -10.35 -19.44 13.82
N LYS A 114 -11.65 -19.74 13.95
CA LYS A 114 -12.25 -20.89 13.29
C LYS A 114 -12.46 -20.58 11.81
N LYS A 115 -12.08 -21.52 10.95
CA LYS A 115 -12.32 -21.43 9.51
C LYS A 115 -13.82 -21.54 9.22
N GLN A 116 -14.32 -20.66 8.35
CA GLN A 116 -15.68 -20.64 7.86
C GLN A 116 -15.71 -20.31 6.37
N ARG A 117 -16.72 -20.77 5.65
CA ARG A 117 -16.87 -20.44 4.23
C ARG A 117 -17.14 -18.94 4.08
N PHE A 118 -16.41 -18.30 3.19
CA PHE A 118 -16.62 -16.93 2.76
C PHE A 118 -17.08 -16.97 1.30
N LEU A 119 -18.38 -16.75 1.07
CA LEU A 119 -18.99 -16.67 -0.25
C LEU A 119 -19.71 -15.33 -0.39
N LYS A 120 -19.15 -14.37 -1.13
CA LYS A 120 -19.72 -13.03 -1.27
C LYS A 120 -19.50 -12.41 -2.64
N PHE A 121 -20.48 -11.63 -3.09
CA PHE A 121 -20.26 -10.64 -4.14
C PHE A 121 -19.47 -9.47 -3.60
N MET A 122 -18.52 -9.01 -4.40
CA MET A 122 -17.59 -7.93 -4.09
C MET A 122 -17.33 -7.08 -5.34
N LEU A 123 -16.75 -5.91 -5.14
CA LEU A 123 -16.26 -5.03 -6.20
C LEU A 123 -14.74 -4.95 -6.16
N ASP A 124 -14.12 -5.05 -7.34
CA ASP A 124 -12.68 -4.98 -7.50
C ASP A 124 -12.17 -3.52 -7.57
N GLN A 125 -12.18 -2.83 -6.44
CA GLN A 125 -11.97 -1.38 -6.35
C GLN A 125 -10.56 -0.97 -5.94
N ASP A 126 -9.68 -1.93 -5.63
CA ASP A 126 -8.38 -1.62 -5.07
C ASP A 126 -7.23 -2.43 -5.69
N THR A 127 -6.00 -2.02 -5.45
CA THR A 127 -4.79 -2.73 -5.89
C THR A 127 -3.72 -2.62 -4.81
N GLY A 128 -2.88 -3.65 -4.68
CA GLY A 128 -1.79 -3.68 -3.70
C GLY A 128 -0.43 -3.84 -4.36
N GLY A 129 0.62 -3.24 -3.77
CA GLY A 129 1.99 -3.39 -4.26
C GLY A 129 2.49 -4.85 -4.22
N ALA A 130 1.98 -5.65 -3.28
CA ALA A 130 2.28 -7.08 -3.19
C ALA A 130 1.34 -7.95 -4.05
N ILE A 131 0.24 -7.41 -4.57
CA ILE A 131 -0.81 -8.17 -5.28
C ILE A 131 -0.54 -8.09 -6.78
N GLN A 132 0.49 -8.81 -7.24
CA GLN A 132 1.03 -8.74 -8.61
C GLN A 132 1.08 -10.12 -9.29
N ALA A 133 0.04 -10.92 -9.12
CA ALA A 133 -0.03 -12.25 -9.74
C ALA A 133 -1.48 -12.65 -10.06
N PRO A 134 -1.70 -13.42 -11.14
CA PRO A 134 -2.95 -14.12 -11.35
C PRO A 134 -3.31 -15.00 -10.15
N GLY A 135 -4.59 -15.03 -9.78
CA GLY A 135 -5.10 -15.85 -8.67
C GLY A 135 -4.82 -15.30 -7.28
N ARG A 136 -4.11 -14.18 -7.14
CA ARG A 136 -3.91 -13.50 -5.84
C ARG A 136 -4.87 -12.32 -5.69
N ALA A 137 -5.51 -12.26 -4.52
CA ALA A 137 -6.37 -11.15 -4.15
C ALA A 137 -6.36 -10.92 -2.64
N ASP A 138 -6.60 -9.69 -2.22
CA ASP A 138 -6.79 -9.31 -0.82
C ASP A 138 -8.22 -8.82 -0.60
N ILE A 139 -8.85 -9.29 0.48
CA ILE A 139 -10.19 -8.87 0.91
C ILE A 139 -10.02 -7.73 1.91
N TYR A 140 -10.68 -6.60 1.67
CA TYR A 140 -10.67 -5.50 2.62
C TYR A 140 -11.52 -5.84 3.85
N MET A 141 -10.88 -6.06 5.01
CA MET A 141 -11.54 -6.51 6.24
C MET A 141 -12.09 -5.38 7.13
N GLY A 142 -11.98 -4.11 6.69
CA GLY A 142 -12.47 -2.95 7.45
C GLY A 142 -11.38 -2.22 8.21
N ILE A 143 -11.78 -1.47 9.24
CA ILE A 143 -10.91 -0.60 10.05
C ILE A 143 -10.90 -1.06 11.51
N GLY A 144 -9.74 -0.97 12.14
CA GLY A 144 -9.57 -1.17 13.57
C GLY A 144 -9.23 -2.60 13.98
N PRO A 145 -9.22 -2.89 15.29
CA PRO A 145 -8.65 -4.13 15.83
C PRO A 145 -9.33 -5.41 15.32
N ALA A 146 -10.65 -5.34 15.11
CA ALA A 146 -11.42 -6.45 14.55
C ALA A 146 -10.95 -6.82 13.14
N ALA A 147 -10.70 -5.83 12.29
CA ALA A 147 -10.21 -6.02 10.93
C ALA A 147 -8.79 -6.60 10.92
N GLU A 148 -7.92 -6.18 11.85
CA GLU A 148 -6.57 -6.70 11.99
C GLU A 148 -6.54 -8.21 12.29
N ILE A 149 -7.41 -8.67 13.20
CA ILE A 149 -7.53 -10.10 13.54
C ILE A 149 -7.97 -10.90 12.31
N LEU A 150 -9.04 -10.46 11.64
CA LEU A 150 -9.60 -11.15 10.48
C LEU A 150 -8.63 -11.17 9.30
N ALA A 151 -7.96 -10.04 9.01
CA ALA A 151 -6.99 -9.94 7.93
C ALA A 151 -5.75 -10.80 8.21
N GLY A 152 -5.26 -10.81 9.44
CA GLY A 152 -4.06 -11.57 9.82
C GLY A 152 -4.22 -13.09 9.67
N GLY A 153 -5.43 -13.62 9.79
CA GLY A 153 -5.70 -15.04 9.54
C GLY A 153 -6.27 -15.37 8.16
N GLN A 154 -6.41 -14.39 7.29
CA GLN A 154 -6.90 -14.60 5.92
C GLN A 154 -5.75 -15.11 5.03
N TYR A 155 -5.61 -16.43 4.96
CA TYR A 155 -4.73 -17.10 3.99
C TYR A 155 -5.36 -18.43 3.58
N ALA A 156 -6.04 -18.42 2.42
CA ALA A 156 -6.76 -19.58 1.92
C ALA A 156 -6.84 -19.54 0.39
N GLU A 157 -6.84 -20.73 -0.21
CA GLU A 157 -7.21 -20.89 -1.61
C GLU A 157 -8.71 -20.65 -1.79
N GLY A 158 -9.11 -20.27 -2.99
CA GLY A 158 -10.48 -19.97 -3.33
C GLY A 158 -10.67 -19.78 -4.82
N THR A 159 -11.91 -19.46 -5.21
CA THR A 159 -12.27 -19.18 -6.60
C THR A 159 -12.88 -17.79 -6.71
N MET A 160 -12.49 -17.06 -7.76
CA MET A 160 -13.06 -15.77 -8.12
C MET A 160 -13.80 -15.91 -9.45
N TYR A 161 -15.07 -15.54 -9.47
CA TYR A 161 -15.90 -15.54 -10.68
C TYR A 161 -16.16 -14.09 -11.09
N TYR A 162 -15.60 -13.67 -12.23
CA TYR A 162 -15.87 -12.37 -12.83
C TYR A 162 -17.02 -12.50 -13.83
N PHE A 163 -17.96 -11.57 -13.76
CA PHE A 163 -19.15 -11.57 -14.60
C PHE A 163 -18.98 -10.56 -15.73
N PHE A 164 -19.20 -11.04 -16.95
CA PHE A 164 -19.18 -10.20 -18.15
C PHE A 164 -20.50 -10.37 -18.90
N LEU A 165 -21.02 -9.26 -19.40
CA LEU A 165 -22.13 -9.30 -20.33
C LEU A 165 -21.66 -9.86 -21.66
N LYS A 166 -22.51 -10.67 -22.30
CA LYS A 166 -22.21 -11.19 -23.62
C LYS A 166 -22.26 -10.06 -24.67
N PRO A 167 -21.46 -10.14 -25.75
CA PRO A 167 -21.42 -9.10 -26.78
C PRO A 167 -22.78 -8.73 -27.37
N GLU A 168 -23.69 -9.69 -27.49
CA GLU A 168 -25.03 -9.47 -28.07
C GLU A 168 -25.92 -8.59 -27.19
N VAL A 169 -25.63 -8.54 -25.89
CA VAL A 169 -26.31 -7.69 -24.92
C VAL A 169 -25.67 -6.31 -24.90
N THR A 170 -24.34 -6.24 -24.89
CA THR A 170 -23.63 -4.94 -24.83
C THR A 170 -23.81 -4.13 -26.11
N SER A 171 -24.03 -4.76 -27.27
CA SER A 171 -24.36 -4.06 -28.52
C SER A 171 -25.69 -3.30 -28.47
N GLN A 172 -26.61 -3.71 -27.58
CA GLN A 172 -27.90 -3.04 -27.38
C GLN A 172 -27.79 -1.82 -26.46
N TYR A 173 -26.73 -1.77 -25.65
CA TYR A 173 -26.46 -0.70 -24.68
C TYR A 173 -25.06 -0.14 -24.92
N PRO A 174 -24.86 0.65 -25.99
CA PRO A 174 -23.55 1.21 -26.30
C PRO A 174 -23.04 2.01 -25.11
N LEU A 175 -21.79 1.76 -24.73
CA LEU A 175 -21.14 2.51 -23.66
C LEU A 175 -21.19 4.02 -24.00
N PRO A 176 -21.44 4.89 -23.01
CA PRO A 176 -21.36 6.32 -23.24
C PRO A 176 -20.00 6.64 -23.84
N ALA A 177 -20.00 7.47 -24.90
CA ALA A 177 -18.76 7.87 -25.56
C ALA A 177 -17.79 8.38 -24.49
N SER A 178 -16.59 7.78 -24.42
CA SER A 178 -15.55 8.27 -23.53
C SER A 178 -15.33 9.73 -23.88
N SER A 179 -15.75 10.64 -23.00
CA SER A 179 -15.33 12.02 -23.14
C SER A 179 -13.82 11.98 -23.06
N LYS A 180 -13.15 12.58 -24.04
CA LYS A 180 -11.75 12.98 -23.88
C LYS A 180 -11.72 14.07 -22.80
N SER A 181 -11.97 13.71 -21.55
CA SER A 181 -11.49 14.44 -20.40
C SER A 181 -9.99 14.16 -20.39
N GLY A 182 -9.15 15.08 -20.84
CA GLY A 182 -8.91 16.31 -20.09
C GLY A 182 -8.05 15.90 -18.90
N ALA A 183 -6.77 16.29 -18.97
CA ALA A 183 -5.70 15.94 -18.03
C ALA A 183 -6.20 15.67 -16.60
N ALA A 184 -5.61 14.65 -15.96
CA ALA A 184 -5.69 14.46 -14.52
C ALA A 184 -5.59 15.83 -13.84
N PRO A 185 -6.47 16.17 -12.88
CA PRO A 185 -6.40 17.45 -12.20
C PRO A 185 -5.00 17.55 -11.61
N ALA A 186 -4.22 18.50 -12.11
CA ALA A 186 -2.93 18.83 -11.53
C ALA A 186 -3.19 19.08 -10.05
N ALA A 187 -2.62 18.22 -9.20
CA ALA A 187 -2.52 18.52 -7.79
C ALA A 187 -1.87 19.91 -7.71
N LYS A 188 -2.66 20.92 -7.33
CA LYS A 188 -2.09 22.19 -6.88
C LYS A 188 -1.36 21.89 -5.58
N ALA A 189 -0.13 21.43 -5.71
CA ALA A 189 0.85 21.56 -4.65
C ALA A 189 1.01 23.07 -4.42
N ALA A 190 0.33 23.60 -3.41
CA ALA A 190 0.72 24.87 -2.83
C ALA A 190 2.15 24.65 -2.33
N ALA A 191 3.11 25.28 -3.01
CA ALA A 191 4.47 25.34 -2.54
C ALA A 191 4.46 25.94 -1.12
N PRO A 192 5.17 25.36 -0.14
CA PRO A 192 5.33 26.02 1.14
C PRO A 192 6.08 27.33 0.93
N ALA A 193 5.51 28.42 1.42
CA ALA A 193 6.18 29.70 1.51
C ALA A 193 7.47 29.53 2.30
N THR A 194 8.60 29.73 1.65
CA THR A 194 9.91 29.79 2.29
C THR A 194 10.04 31.14 2.99
N ASP A 195 9.69 31.21 4.26
CA ASP A 195 10.20 32.24 5.16
C ASP A 195 11.53 31.74 5.74
N ALA A 196 12.61 32.02 5.02
CA ALA A 196 13.96 32.00 5.58
C ALA A 196 14.36 33.45 5.88
N PRO A 197 14.75 33.81 7.12
CA PRO A 197 15.19 35.16 7.42
C PRO A 197 16.57 35.41 6.80
N ALA A 198 16.72 36.58 6.19
CA ALA A 198 17.92 37.06 5.53
C ALA A 198 19.12 37.15 6.50
N ALA A 199 20.17 36.36 6.25
CA ALA A 199 21.49 36.58 6.84
C ALA A 199 22.39 37.32 5.84
N LYS A 200 22.84 38.51 6.26
CA LYS A 200 23.68 39.44 5.51
C LYS A 200 25.03 38.82 5.13
N SER A 201 25.47 39.11 3.91
CA SER A 201 26.79 38.78 3.36
C SER A 201 27.91 39.49 4.13
N SER A 202 28.96 38.75 4.50
CA SER A 202 30.31 39.28 4.68
C SER A 202 31.32 38.34 3.99
N LYS A 203 32.28 38.97 3.31
CA LYS A 203 33.24 38.40 2.34
C LYS A 203 34.54 37.90 3.01
N LYS A 204 35.22 36.97 2.31
CA LYS A 204 36.63 36.48 2.41
C LYS A 204 36.91 35.50 3.56
N ALA A 205 37.72 34.45 3.42
CA ALA A 205 38.86 34.17 2.55
C ALA A 205 38.96 32.66 2.23
N GLY A 206 39.62 32.34 1.11
CA GLY A 206 39.77 30.98 0.60
C GLY A 206 40.71 30.10 1.42
N VAL A 207 40.40 28.80 1.50
CA VAL A 207 41.31 27.75 1.94
C VAL A 207 41.15 26.52 1.03
N LYS A 208 42.31 26.04 0.58
CA LYS A 208 42.59 24.94 -0.36
C LYS A 208 42.13 23.56 0.18
N PRO A 209 41.69 22.60 -0.67
CA PRO A 209 41.28 21.28 -0.22
C PRO A 209 42.47 20.42 0.28
N PRO A 210 42.30 19.57 1.31
CA PRO A 210 43.33 18.64 1.75
C PRO A 210 43.41 17.39 0.86
N ALA A 211 44.65 16.89 0.72
CA ALA A 211 45.04 15.72 -0.07
C ALA A 211 44.56 14.39 0.55
N PRO A 212 44.43 13.31 -0.24
CA PRO A 212 44.02 11.99 0.26
C PRO A 212 45.11 11.33 1.13
N ALA A 213 44.67 10.68 2.22
CA ALA A 213 45.52 9.97 3.16
C ALA A 213 46.00 8.61 2.61
N PRO A 214 47.19 8.13 3.04
CA PRO A 214 47.89 7.01 2.42
C PRO A 214 47.35 5.64 2.83
N ALA A 215 47.45 4.68 1.91
CA ALA A 215 47.35 3.25 2.18
C ALA A 215 48.51 2.81 3.09
N SER A 216 48.21 1.95 4.07
CA SER A 216 49.22 1.29 4.91
C SER A 216 49.26 -0.21 4.63
N PRO A 217 50.43 -0.86 4.80
CA PRO A 217 50.77 -2.10 4.10
C PRO A 217 50.73 -3.37 4.97
N LYS A 218 50.62 -4.50 4.25
CA LYS A 218 50.72 -5.93 4.61
C LYS A 218 49.51 -6.57 5.28
#